data_AF-A0A3L7TWB3-F1
#
_entry.id   AF-A0A3L7TWB3-F1
#
_cell.length_a   1.000
_cell.length_b   1.000
_cell.length_c   1.000
_cell.angle_alpha   90.00
_cell.angle_beta   90.00
_cell.angle_gamma   90.00
#
_symmetry.space_group_name_H-M   'P 1'
#
loop_
_entity.id
_entity.type
_entity.pdbx_description
1 polymer ?
#
loop_
_entity_poly.entity_id
_entity_poly.type
_entity_poly.pdbx_seq_one_letter_code
_entity_poly.pdbx_strand_id
1 'polypeptide(L)'
;FSAVVGAPLLEEQIFRGFIQPWIMAKKSGVLITISCAIFLSVFQFRTDWYKAFSLAWGDRSMENDSQLQIHITKALGPLLFSLLVSALIFIINRKNKSHAAIGATALLFGMIHAFAWPSPVGLTLLGVGLGIAFAKTGNIVTPIFIHMGFNFLAFGMLLIQTVIKG
;
A
#
# COMPACT_ATOMS: atom_id res chain seq x y z
N PHE A 1 -21.71 5.41 0.18
CA PHE A 1 -21.89 3.94 0.13
C PHE A 1 -20.70 3.23 -0.49
N SER A 2 -20.37 3.44 -1.78
CA SER A 2 -19.29 2.71 -2.48
C SER A 2 -17.94 2.69 -1.74
N ALA A 3 -17.35 3.84 -1.44
CA ALA A 3 -16.03 3.91 -0.80
C ALA A 3 -16.03 3.44 0.67
N VAL A 4 -17.14 3.59 1.40
CA VAL A 4 -17.21 3.30 2.85
C VAL A 4 -17.61 1.85 3.12
N VAL A 5 -18.43 1.25 2.25
CA VAL A 5 -19.03 -0.07 2.48
C VAL A 5 -18.64 -1.04 1.37
N GLY A 6 -18.89 -0.68 0.11
CA GLY A 6 -18.68 -1.57 -1.03
C GLY A 6 -17.21 -1.95 -1.23
N ALA A 7 -16.33 -0.95 -1.20
CA ALA A 7 -14.89 -1.13 -1.36
C ALA A 7 -14.29 -2.03 -0.25
N PRO A 8 -14.46 -1.74 1.05
CA PRO A 8 -14.01 -2.65 2.12
C PRO A 8 -14.53 -4.08 1.98
N LEU A 9 -15.80 -4.27 1.59
CA LEU A 9 -16.38 -5.60 1.45
C LEU A 9 -15.66 -6.42 0.36
N LEU A 10 -15.43 -5.82 -0.81
CA LEU A 10 -14.70 -6.48 -1.90
C LEU A 10 -13.22 -6.65 -1.59
N GLU A 11 -12.57 -5.63 -1.05
CA GLU A 11 -11.15 -5.63 -0.75
C GLU A 11 -10.81 -6.70 0.29
N GLU A 12 -11.59 -6.81 1.37
CA GLU A 12 -11.34 -7.85 2.38
C GLU A 12 -11.58 -9.27 1.84
N GLN A 13 -12.56 -9.47 0.93
CA GLN A 13 -12.73 -10.74 0.23
C GLN A 13 -11.49 -11.10 -0.60
N ILE A 14 -10.92 -10.13 -1.32
CA ILE A 14 -9.72 -10.35 -2.13
C ILE A 14 -8.50 -10.58 -1.24
N PHE A 15 -8.18 -9.65 -0.35
CA PHE A 15 -6.94 -9.70 0.41
C PHE A 15 -6.93 -10.80 1.48
N ARG A 16 -8.02 -10.94 2.25
CA ARG A 16 -8.08 -11.83 3.42
C ARG A 16 -8.77 -13.14 3.09
N GLY A 17 -9.79 -13.10 2.22
CA GLY A 17 -10.46 -14.30 1.73
C GLY A 17 -9.62 -15.10 0.72
N PHE A 18 -8.82 -14.43 -0.12
CA PHE A 18 -8.09 -15.10 -1.19
C PHE A 18 -6.56 -14.98 -1.08
N ILE A 19 -5.99 -13.78 -1.12
CA ILE A 19 -4.54 -13.59 -1.25
C ILE A 19 -3.80 -14.11 -0.01
N GLN A 20 -4.20 -13.74 1.20
CA GLN A 20 -3.51 -14.15 2.44
C GLN A 20 -3.51 -15.68 2.63
N PRO A 21 -4.64 -16.41 2.49
CA PRO A 21 -4.64 -17.88 2.46
C PRO A 21 -3.82 -18.47 1.30
N TRP A 22 -3.86 -17.87 0.11
CA TRP A 22 -3.09 -18.33 -1.04
C TRP A 22 -1.58 -18.24 -0.80
N ILE A 23 -1.10 -17.15 -0.18
CA ILE A 23 0.30 -17.02 0.24
C ILE A 23 0.67 -18.13 1.21
N MET A 24 -0.22 -18.46 2.15
CA MET A 24 0.00 -19.56 3.09
C MET A 24 0.09 -20.91 2.38
N ALA A 25 -0.74 -21.15 1.36
CA ALA A 25 -0.74 -22.39 0.59
C ALA A 25 0.47 -22.57 -0.35
N LYS A 26 1.07 -21.49 -0.86
CA LYS A 26 2.16 -21.56 -1.87
C LYS A 26 3.54 -21.23 -1.29
N LYS A 27 4.57 -22.01 -1.60
CA LYS A 27 5.95 -21.77 -1.13
C LYS A 27 6.50 -20.41 -1.58
N SER A 28 6.21 -20.01 -2.81
CA SER A 28 6.64 -18.74 -3.41
C SER A 28 5.68 -17.56 -3.17
N GLY A 29 4.56 -17.76 -2.47
CA GLY A 29 3.49 -16.76 -2.36
C GLY A 29 3.96 -15.42 -1.78
N VAL A 30 4.82 -15.45 -0.75
CA VAL A 30 5.40 -14.24 -0.16
C VAL A 30 6.25 -13.49 -1.20
N LEU A 31 7.14 -14.19 -1.89
CA LEU A 31 8.05 -13.58 -2.86
C LEU A 31 7.27 -12.94 -4.03
N ILE A 32 6.27 -13.65 -4.56
CA ILE A 32 5.43 -13.12 -5.64
C ILE A 32 4.70 -11.84 -5.20
N THR A 33 4.16 -11.84 -3.98
CA THR A 33 3.39 -10.71 -3.45
C THR A 33 4.27 -9.48 -3.22
N ILE A 34 5.46 -9.64 -2.64
CA ILE A 34 6.38 -8.51 -2.45
C ILE A 34 6.96 -8.02 -3.79
N SER A 35 7.23 -8.92 -4.74
CA SER A 35 7.63 -8.52 -6.10
C SER A 35 6.54 -7.71 -6.80
N CYS A 36 5.28 -8.08 -6.63
CA CYS A 36 4.14 -7.32 -7.15
C CYS A 36 4.06 -5.92 -6.50
N ALA A 37 4.24 -5.82 -5.18
CA ALA A 37 4.27 -4.54 -4.49
C ALA A 37 5.40 -3.61 -4.99
N ILE A 38 6.61 -4.15 -5.18
CA ILE A 38 7.75 -3.41 -5.75
C ILE A 38 7.42 -2.98 -7.18
N PHE A 39 6.88 -3.87 -8.01
CA PHE A 39 6.48 -3.52 -9.37
C PHE A 39 5.45 -2.38 -9.40
N LEU A 40 4.43 -2.43 -8.54
CA LEU A 40 3.43 -1.37 -8.42
C LEU A 40 4.06 -0.03 -7.99
N SER A 41 5.04 -0.05 -7.10
CA SER A 41 5.76 1.18 -6.69
C SER A 41 6.48 1.88 -7.85
N VAL A 42 6.90 1.14 -8.88
CA VAL A 42 7.49 1.72 -10.09
C VAL A 42 6.40 2.10 -11.08
N PHE A 43 5.44 1.20 -11.33
CA PHE A 43 4.42 1.35 -12.36
C PHE A 43 3.45 2.51 -12.08
N GLN A 44 3.05 2.68 -10.82
CA GLN A 44 2.11 3.72 -10.40
C GLN A 44 2.73 5.12 -10.48
N PHE A 45 4.05 5.21 -10.26
CA PHE A 45 4.82 6.45 -10.30
C PHE A 45 5.63 6.60 -11.61
N ARG A 46 5.25 5.87 -12.67
CA ARG A 46 5.96 5.86 -13.97
C ARG A 46 6.12 7.25 -14.58
N THR A 47 5.15 8.13 -14.36
CA THR A 47 5.16 9.51 -14.86
C THR A 47 6.22 10.34 -14.16
N ASP A 48 6.39 10.18 -12.85
CA ASP A 48 7.42 10.86 -12.08
C ASP A 48 8.80 10.30 -12.42
N TRP A 49 8.93 8.98 -12.62
CA TRP A 49 10.14 8.36 -13.14
C TRP A 49 10.55 8.93 -14.51
N TYR A 50 9.60 8.98 -15.45
CA TYR A 50 9.86 9.53 -16.78
C TYR A 50 10.30 10.99 -16.73
N LYS A 51 9.61 11.83 -15.93
CA LYS A 51 9.95 13.25 -15.77
C LYS A 51 11.31 13.44 -15.10
N ALA A 52 11.61 12.69 -14.04
CA ALA A 52 12.91 12.73 -13.38
C ALA A 52 14.03 12.34 -14.34
N PHE A 53 13.84 11.27 -15.13
CA PHE A 53 14.83 10.85 -16.12
C PHE A 53 15.04 11.90 -17.22
N SER A 54 13.94 12.47 -17.74
CA SER A 54 13.98 13.49 -18.79
C SER A 54 14.71 14.75 -18.33
N LEU A 55 14.45 15.20 -17.09
CA LEU A 55 15.10 16.37 -16.51
C LEU A 55 16.57 16.12 -16.15
N ALA A 56 16.91 14.90 -15.72
CA ALA A 56 18.29 14.55 -15.40
C ALA A 56 19.22 14.56 -16.62
N TRP A 57 18.67 14.31 -17.81
CA TRP A 57 19.40 14.31 -19.09
C TRP A 57 19.25 15.61 -19.90
N GLY A 58 18.43 16.55 -19.42
CA GLY A 58 18.19 17.85 -20.04
C GLY A 58 19.16 18.94 -19.58
N ASP A 59 18.94 20.16 -20.08
CA ASP A 59 19.72 21.33 -19.64
C ASP A 59 19.42 21.67 -18.16
N ARG A 60 20.48 21.99 -17.42
CA ARG A 60 20.46 22.18 -15.97
C ARG A 60 20.22 23.66 -15.64
N SER A 61 18.95 24.02 -15.52
CA SER A 61 18.51 25.31 -14.95
C SER A 61 18.06 25.13 -13.49
N MET A 62 18.06 26.21 -12.69
CA MET A 62 17.56 26.18 -11.31
C MET A 62 16.11 25.66 -11.21
N GLU A 63 15.27 25.99 -12.20
CA GLU A 63 13.89 25.52 -12.28
C GLU A 63 13.83 24.01 -12.54
N ASN A 64 14.62 23.51 -13.51
CA ASN A 64 14.69 22.08 -13.84
C ASN A 64 15.24 21.26 -12.66
N ASP A 65 16.25 21.77 -11.96
CA ASP A 65 16.80 21.12 -10.77
C ASP A 65 15.75 20.99 -9.65
N SER A 66 14.93 22.02 -9.45
CA SER A 66 13.83 22.00 -8.47
C SER A 66 12.75 20.98 -8.87
N GLN A 67 12.37 20.94 -10.15
CA GLN A 67 11.40 19.96 -10.66
C GLN A 67 11.93 18.52 -10.60
N LEU A 68 13.22 18.34 -10.89
CA LEU A 68 13.91 17.05 -10.77
C LEU A 68 13.82 16.53 -9.33
N GLN A 69 14.11 17.38 -8.34
CA GLN A 69 13.98 17.02 -6.92
C GLN A 69 12.55 16.60 -6.56
N ILE A 70 11.53 17.33 -7.02
CA ILE A 70 10.13 16.99 -6.73
C ILE A 70 9.76 15.61 -7.31
N HIS A 71 10.06 15.38 -8.58
CA HIS A 71 9.69 14.14 -9.26
C HIS A 71 10.49 12.94 -8.74
N ILE A 72 11.78 13.12 -8.47
CA ILE A 72 12.60 12.03 -7.94
C ILE A 72 12.16 11.65 -6.52
N THR A 73 11.81 12.60 -5.65
CA THR A 73 11.31 12.30 -4.31
C THR A 73 9.96 11.58 -4.35
N LYS A 74 9.04 12.02 -5.22
CA LYS A 74 7.73 11.37 -5.41
C LYS A 74 7.85 9.92 -5.87
N ALA A 75 8.81 9.64 -6.75
CA ALA A 75 9.04 8.29 -7.27
C ALA A 75 9.85 7.39 -6.32
N LEU A 76 10.90 7.93 -5.70
CA LEU A 76 11.78 7.17 -4.79
C LEU A 76 11.11 6.80 -3.48
N GLY A 77 10.27 7.67 -2.91
CA GLY A 77 9.64 7.42 -1.61
C GLY A 77 8.91 6.07 -1.55
N PRO A 78 7.92 5.82 -2.43
CA PRO A 78 7.20 4.55 -2.51
C PRO A 78 8.10 3.35 -2.80
N LEU A 79 9.09 3.51 -3.69
CA LEU A 79 10.03 2.43 -4.06
C LEU A 79 10.90 2.03 -2.87
N LEU A 80 11.54 2.99 -2.21
CA LEU A 80 12.38 2.74 -1.03
C LEU A 80 11.56 2.13 0.10
N PHE A 81 10.37 2.66 0.36
CA PHE A 81 9.44 2.08 1.33
C PHE A 81 9.13 0.61 1.00
N SER A 82 8.74 0.32 -0.25
CA SER A 82 8.42 -1.03 -0.67
C SER A 82 9.62 -1.98 -0.56
N LEU A 83 10.82 -1.54 -0.95
CA LEU A 83 12.04 -2.33 -0.83
C LEU A 83 12.40 -2.64 0.62
N LEU A 84 12.36 -1.64 1.50
CA LEU A 84 12.66 -1.79 2.93
C LEU A 84 11.69 -2.76 3.61
N VAL A 85 10.39 -2.57 3.39
CA VAL A 85 9.37 -3.43 3.98
C VAL A 85 9.44 -4.84 3.37
N SER A 86 9.71 -4.97 2.07
CA SER A 86 9.91 -6.28 1.42
C SER A 86 11.12 -7.03 1.99
N ALA A 87 12.23 -6.34 2.26
CA ALA A 87 13.40 -6.94 2.90
C ALA A 87 13.05 -7.46 4.31
N LEU A 88 12.33 -6.66 5.10
CA LEU A 88 11.84 -7.08 6.41
C LEU A 88 10.91 -8.30 6.32
N ILE A 89 9.94 -8.29 5.41
CA ILE A 89 9.02 -9.41 5.18
C ILE A 89 9.79 -10.67 4.77
N PHE A 90 10.79 -10.54 3.91
CA PHE A 90 11.61 -11.66 3.49
C PHE A 90 12.41 -12.27 4.65
N ILE A 91 12.96 -11.44 5.55
CA ILE A 91 13.62 -11.90 6.78
C ILE A 91 12.62 -12.61 7.69
N ILE A 92 11.42 -12.04 7.89
CA ILE A 92 10.36 -12.66 8.69
C ILE A 92 9.94 -14.01 8.10
N ASN A 93 9.83 -14.12 6.77
CA ASN A 93 9.42 -15.34 6.08
C ASN A 93 10.33 -16.54 6.37
N ARG A 94 11.62 -16.29 6.64
CA ARG A 94 12.56 -17.35 7.03
C ARG A 94 12.24 -17.97 8.39
N LYS A 95 11.56 -17.23 9.28
CA LYS A 95 11.22 -17.67 10.64
C LYS A 95 9.74 -18.00 10.80
N ASN A 96 8.86 -17.22 10.20
CA ASN A 96 7.42 -17.35 10.35
C ASN A 96 6.68 -16.88 9.10
N LYS A 97 6.26 -17.84 8.29
CA LYS A 97 5.53 -17.59 7.04
C LYS A 97 4.19 -16.89 7.26
N SER A 98 3.50 -17.14 8.38
CA SER A 98 2.21 -16.52 8.69
C SER A 98 2.33 -15.00 8.88
N HIS A 99 3.31 -14.58 9.69
CA HIS A 99 3.60 -13.15 9.87
C HIS A 99 4.08 -12.50 8.57
N ALA A 100 4.86 -13.22 7.76
CA ALA A 100 5.27 -12.72 6.45
C ALA A 100 4.10 -12.59 5.47
N ALA A 101 3.09 -13.48 5.52
CA ALA A 101 1.89 -13.37 4.70
C ALA A 101 1.06 -12.14 5.06
N ILE A 102 0.92 -11.85 6.36
CA ILE A 102 0.28 -10.62 6.86
C ILE A 102 1.04 -9.40 6.33
N GLY A 103 2.37 -9.36 6.49
CA GLY A 103 3.19 -8.25 6.02
C GLY A 103 3.13 -8.08 4.49
N ALA A 104 3.20 -9.16 3.72
CA ALA A 104 3.17 -9.13 2.26
C ALA A 104 1.83 -8.63 1.72
N THR A 105 0.71 -9.13 2.25
CA THR A 105 -0.62 -8.65 1.86
C THR A 105 -0.86 -7.21 2.28
N ALA A 106 -0.37 -6.80 3.46
CA ALA A 106 -0.45 -5.43 3.93
C ALA A 106 0.36 -4.45 3.05
N LEU A 107 1.58 -4.83 2.66
CA LEU A 107 2.40 -4.01 1.77
C LEU A 107 1.75 -3.89 0.38
N LEU A 108 1.23 -4.99 -0.16
CA LEU A 108 0.51 -4.96 -1.44
C LEU A 108 -0.73 -4.05 -1.37
N PHE A 109 -1.48 -4.13 -0.28
CA PHE A 109 -2.63 -3.26 -0.02
C PHE A 109 -2.22 -1.77 0.00
N GLY A 110 -1.18 -1.43 0.76
CA GLY A 110 -0.67 -0.06 0.83
C GLY A 110 -0.13 0.47 -0.50
N MET A 111 0.46 -0.41 -1.32
CA MET A 111 0.95 -0.05 -2.66
C MET A 111 -0.15 0.14 -3.68
N ILE A 112 -1.19 -0.70 -3.69
CA ILE A 112 -2.35 -0.46 -4.57
C ILE A 112 -2.93 0.92 -4.29
N HIS A 113 -3.00 1.30 -3.02
CA HIS A 113 -3.54 2.58 -2.57
C HIS A 113 -2.50 3.69 -2.45
N ALA A 114 -1.34 3.62 -3.10
CA ALA A 114 -0.28 4.62 -2.90
C ALA A 114 -0.71 6.06 -3.26
N PHE A 115 -1.81 6.22 -4.00
CA PHE A 115 -2.42 7.49 -4.38
C PHE A 115 -3.40 8.08 -3.34
N ALA A 116 -3.81 7.32 -2.32
CA ALA A 116 -4.84 7.71 -1.37
C ALA A 116 -4.26 7.94 0.03
N TRP A 117 -4.46 9.13 0.60
CA TRP A 117 -4.00 9.43 1.96
C TRP A 117 -4.61 8.44 2.99
N PRO A 118 -3.87 7.96 4.01
CA PRO A 118 -2.48 8.25 4.40
C PRO A 118 -1.47 7.27 3.77
N SER A 119 -1.39 7.22 2.45
CA SER A 119 -0.49 6.34 1.71
C SER A 119 0.99 6.68 1.81
N PRO A 120 1.87 5.72 1.48
CA PRO A 120 1.60 4.28 1.49
C PRO A 120 1.72 3.67 2.89
N VAL A 121 2.39 4.38 3.81
CA VAL A 121 2.77 3.89 5.14
C VAL A 121 1.54 3.62 6.00
N GLY A 122 0.63 4.59 6.13
CA GLY A 122 -0.55 4.45 6.99
C GLY A 122 -1.50 3.35 6.50
N LEU A 123 -1.69 3.23 5.19
CA LEU A 123 -2.50 2.16 4.61
C LEU A 123 -1.83 0.77 4.72
N THR A 124 -0.51 0.70 4.64
CA THR A 124 0.22 -0.55 4.94
C THR A 124 0.00 -0.96 6.41
N LEU A 125 0.06 -0.01 7.35
CA LEU A 125 -0.19 -0.30 8.77
C LEU A 125 -1.64 -0.74 9.03
N LEU A 126 -2.62 -0.10 8.39
CA LEU A 126 -4.00 -0.59 8.39
C LEU A 126 -4.05 -2.03 7.86
N GLY A 127 -3.39 -2.30 6.74
CA GLY A 127 -3.31 -3.63 6.14
C GLY A 127 -2.77 -4.70 7.09
N VAL A 128 -1.75 -4.35 7.91
CA VAL A 128 -1.20 -5.22 8.97
C VAL A 128 -2.25 -5.49 10.03
N GLY A 129 -2.93 -4.43 10.53
CA GLY A 129 -3.99 -4.56 11.53
C GLY A 129 -5.12 -5.48 11.07
N LEU A 130 -5.57 -5.32 9.82
CA LEU A 130 -6.59 -6.16 9.19
C LEU A 130 -6.12 -7.62 9.05
N GLY A 131 -4.88 -7.85 8.60
CA GLY A 131 -4.31 -9.19 8.46
C GLY A 131 -4.14 -9.91 9.80
N ILE A 132 -3.78 -9.18 10.87
CA ILE A 132 -3.75 -9.70 12.25
C ILE A 132 -5.17 -10.02 12.74
N ALA A 133 -6.13 -9.12 12.51
CA ALA A 133 -7.52 -9.34 12.92
C ALA A 133 -8.09 -10.60 12.29
N PHE A 134 -7.86 -10.80 10.99
CA PHE A 134 -8.23 -12.02 10.28
C PHE A 134 -7.53 -13.25 10.85
N ALA A 135 -6.21 -13.21 11.04
CA ALA A 135 -5.44 -14.34 11.55
C ALA A 135 -5.83 -14.76 12.97
N LYS A 136 -6.22 -13.81 13.83
CA LYS A 136 -6.64 -14.08 15.21
C LYS A 136 -8.08 -14.57 15.31
N THR A 137 -8.97 -14.05 14.48
CA THR A 137 -10.41 -14.36 14.58
C THR A 137 -10.85 -15.48 13.65
N GLY A 138 -10.09 -15.79 12.60
CA GLY A 138 -10.49 -16.71 11.54
C GLY A 138 -11.70 -16.23 10.73
N ASN A 139 -12.14 -14.99 10.92
CA ASN A 139 -13.37 -14.44 10.33
C ASN A 139 -13.07 -13.17 9.53
N ILE A 140 -13.63 -13.08 8.32
CA ILE A 140 -13.50 -11.91 7.43
C ILE A 140 -14.38 -10.74 7.88
N VAL A 141 -15.41 -10.97 8.69
CA VAL A 141 -16.33 -9.92 9.14
C VAL A 141 -15.61 -8.89 10.02
N THR A 142 -14.70 -9.34 10.88
CA THR A 142 -13.91 -8.45 11.75
C THR A 142 -13.07 -7.43 10.96
N PRO A 143 -12.20 -7.82 10.02
CA PRO A 143 -11.47 -6.84 9.22
C PRO A 143 -12.39 -5.97 8.35
N ILE A 144 -13.52 -6.49 7.87
CA ILE A 144 -14.49 -5.68 7.13
C ILE A 144 -14.98 -4.49 7.97
N PHE A 145 -15.42 -4.73 9.21
CA PHE A 145 -15.91 -3.63 10.05
C PHE A 145 -14.80 -2.64 10.46
N ILE A 146 -13.58 -3.13 10.73
CA ILE A 146 -12.43 -2.26 11.01
C ILE A 146 -12.15 -1.35 9.80
N HIS A 147 -12.16 -1.92 8.60
CA HIS A 147 -11.90 -1.18 7.37
C HIS A 147 -13.04 -0.19 7.03
N MET A 148 -14.30 -0.60 7.17
CA MET A 148 -15.44 0.32 7.04
C MET A 148 -15.34 1.49 8.02
N GLY A 149 -14.95 1.22 9.28
CA GLY A 149 -14.71 2.25 10.29
C GLY A 149 -13.60 3.22 9.89
N PHE A 150 -12.47 2.71 9.38
CA PHE A 150 -11.39 3.55 8.87
C PHE A 150 -11.87 4.43 7.70
N ASN A 151 -12.58 3.87 6.72
CA ASN A 151 -13.08 4.63 5.57
C ASN A 151 -14.15 5.64 5.97
N PHE A 152 -14.97 5.34 6.97
CA PHE A 152 -15.93 6.29 7.53
C PHE A 152 -15.23 7.49 8.19
N LEU A 153 -14.19 7.26 8.99
CA LEU A 153 -13.40 8.32 9.60
C LEU A 153 -12.66 9.15 8.54
N ALA A 154 -12.04 8.51 7.55
CA ALA A 154 -11.37 9.18 6.45
C ALA A 154 -12.34 10.07 5.66
N PHE A 155 -13.54 9.56 5.35
CA PHE A 155 -14.59 10.33 4.70
C PHE A 155 -15.06 11.51 5.56
N GLY A 156 -15.28 11.30 6.86
CA GLY A 156 -15.64 12.36 7.79
C GLY A 156 -14.59 13.48 7.86
N MET A 157 -13.30 13.13 7.90
CA MET A 157 -12.22 14.12 7.85
C MET A 157 -12.21 14.92 6.55
N LEU A 158 -12.48 14.27 5.40
CA LEU A 158 -12.59 14.96 4.12
C LEU A 158 -13.77 15.93 4.10
N LEU A 159 -14.93 15.54 4.66
CA LEU A 159 -16.07 16.45 4.80
C LEU A 159 -15.75 17.65 5.68
N ILE A 160 -15.09 17.44 6.82
CA ILE A 160 -14.69 18.53 7.71
C ILE A 160 -13.72 19.49 6.99
N GLN A 161 -12.73 18.95 6.27
CA GLN A 161 -11.77 19.78 5.53
C GLN A 161 -12.44 20.60 4.41
N THR A 162 -13.42 20.02 3.72
CA THR A 162 -14.14 20.73 2.64
C THR A 162 -15.09 21.80 3.17
N VAL A 163 -15.73 21.57 4.32
CA VAL A 163 -16.64 22.55 4.95
C VAL A 163 -15.88 23.69 5.64
N ILE A 164 -14.76 23.41 6.32
CA ILE A 164 -13.99 24.44 7.05
C ILE A 164 -13.17 25.33 6.10
N LYS A 165 -12.71 24.80 4.97
CA LYS A 165 -11.90 25.55 3.99
C LYS A 165 -12.72 26.18 2.85
N GLY A 166 -14.03 25.95 2.81
CA GLY A 166 -14.94 26.52 1.81
C GLY A 166 -15.76 27.67 2.38
#